data_AF-A0A1V5CDX2-F1
#
_entry.id   AF-A0A1V5CDX2-F1
#
_cell.length_a   1.000
_cell.length_b   1.000
_cell.length_c   1.000
_cell.angle_alpha   90.00
_cell.angle_beta   90.00
_cell.angle_gamma   90.00
#
_symmetry.space_group_name_H-M   'P 1'
#
loop_
_entity.id
_entity.type
_entity.pdbx_description
1 polymer ?
#
loop_
_entity_poly.entity_id
_entity_poly.type
_entity_poly.pdbx_seq_one_letter_code
_entity_poly.pdbx_strand_id
1 'polypeptide(L)'
;MNFEWALNAWIGNPSPVCVHADRCGRSLVIEHNGDVYACDHSVYPEYRLGNIMTGTLAEMTARSLRSGFGSRKETALPRWCRECEVLAACRGACPKHRFATTCYGEPGLHYLCEGYRKFFLHIRKYCHVMTQLLENGLPASRIMDAFKGPLVIKRQTAKG
;
A
#
# COMPACT_ATOMS: atom_id res chain seq x y z
N MET A 1 6.89 2.22 -8.43
CA MET A 1 5.55 1.58 -8.42
C MET A 1 5.67 0.31 -9.23
N ASN A 2 5.52 -0.85 -8.58
CA ASN A 2 5.55 -2.14 -9.24
C ASN A 2 4.09 -2.58 -9.55
N PHE A 3 3.87 -3.28 -10.66
CA PHE A 3 2.53 -3.63 -11.13
C PHE A 3 1.83 -4.63 -10.21
N GLU A 4 2.56 -5.61 -9.70
CA GLU A 4 2.08 -6.65 -8.80
C GLU A 4 1.58 -6.10 -7.46
N TRP A 5 2.14 -4.98 -6.99
CA TRP A 5 1.62 -4.28 -5.81
C TRP A 5 0.22 -3.70 -6.07
N ALA A 6 0.01 -3.14 -7.25
CA ALA A 6 -1.29 -2.59 -7.64
C ALA A 6 -2.32 -3.70 -7.88
N LEU A 7 -1.92 -4.80 -8.52
CA LEU A 7 -2.79 -5.96 -8.71
C LEU A 7 -3.19 -6.59 -7.38
N ASN A 8 -2.26 -6.73 -6.42
CA ASN A 8 -2.57 -7.26 -5.08
C ASN A 8 -3.69 -6.47 -4.39
N ALA A 9 -3.66 -5.13 -4.49
CA ALA A 9 -4.75 -4.31 -3.95
C ALA A 9 -6.09 -4.56 -4.65
N TRP A 10 -6.08 -4.79 -5.97
CA TRP A 10 -7.27 -5.05 -6.78
C TRP A 10 -7.91 -6.42 -6.56
N ILE A 11 -7.11 -7.43 -6.19
CA ILE A 11 -7.60 -8.76 -5.84
C ILE A 11 -7.95 -8.89 -4.35
N GLY A 12 -7.93 -7.78 -3.60
CA GLY A 12 -8.32 -7.74 -2.19
C GLY A 12 -7.26 -8.23 -1.20
N ASN A 13 -6.03 -8.49 -1.65
CA ASN A 13 -4.94 -8.92 -0.78
C ASN A 13 -4.34 -7.72 0.00
N PRO A 14 -3.79 -7.97 1.20
CA PRO A 14 -2.94 -6.99 1.87
C PRO A 14 -1.76 -6.58 0.98
N SER A 15 -1.42 -5.29 0.99
CA SER A 15 -0.26 -4.81 0.25
C SER A 15 1.03 -5.46 0.77
N PRO A 16 1.90 -5.98 -0.10
CA PRO A 16 3.20 -6.52 0.29
C PRO A 16 4.21 -5.43 0.68
N VAL A 17 3.90 -4.15 0.40
CA VAL A 17 4.78 -3.02 0.72
C VAL A 17 4.11 -1.98 1.62
N CYS A 18 4.91 -1.39 2.50
CA CYS A 18 4.42 -0.45 3.51
C CYS A 18 3.82 0.83 2.89
N VAL A 19 4.23 1.24 1.68
CA VAL A 19 3.73 2.44 0.99
C VAL A 19 2.27 2.29 0.59
N HIS A 20 1.82 1.08 0.25
CA HIS A 20 0.43 0.80 -0.17
C HIS A 20 -0.39 0.03 0.87
N ALA A 21 0.18 -0.29 2.04
CA ALA A 21 -0.56 -0.86 3.17
C ALA A 21 -1.44 0.20 3.87
N ASP A 22 -2.44 -0.21 4.63
CA ASP A 22 -3.22 0.68 5.50
C ASP A 22 -2.35 1.33 6.60
N ARG A 23 -1.46 0.53 7.21
CA ARG A 23 -0.56 0.91 8.28
C ARG A 23 0.90 0.61 7.91
N CYS A 24 1.84 1.37 8.49
CA CYS A 24 3.28 1.10 8.36
C CYS A 24 3.90 0.71 9.72
N GLY A 25 5.23 0.76 9.85
CA GLY A 25 5.95 0.49 11.11
C GLY A 25 6.47 -0.95 11.29
N ARG A 26 6.37 -1.80 10.26
CA ARG A 26 6.97 -3.15 10.25
C ARG A 26 8.32 -3.22 9.55
N SER A 27 8.70 -2.17 8.83
CA SER A 27 9.97 -2.09 8.11
C SER A 27 11.01 -1.39 8.99
N LEU A 28 11.45 -2.12 10.02
CA LEU A 28 12.44 -1.63 10.98
C LEU A 28 13.78 -1.34 10.29
N VAL A 29 14.52 -0.39 10.84
CA VAL A 29 15.90 -0.09 10.42
C VAL A 29 16.83 -0.20 11.62
N ILE A 30 18.05 -0.69 11.39
CA ILE A 30 19.09 -0.84 12.39
C ILE A 30 20.26 0.04 11.95
N GLU A 31 20.65 0.99 12.80
CA GLU A 31 21.81 1.84 12.59
C GLU A 31 23.11 1.13 13.02
N HIS A 32 24.25 1.66 12.58
CA HIS A 32 25.56 1.05 12.83
C HIS A 32 25.92 0.88 14.32
N ASN A 33 25.31 1.68 15.20
CA ASN A 33 25.48 1.60 16.66
C ASN A 33 24.53 0.57 17.33
N GLY A 34 23.75 -0.15 16.52
CA GLY A 34 22.75 -1.11 16.97
C GLY A 34 21.38 -0.52 17.29
N ASP A 35 21.18 0.80 17.21
CA ASP A 35 19.88 1.41 17.48
C ASP A 35 18.87 1.01 16.41
N VAL A 36 17.66 0.67 16.87
CA VAL A 36 16.58 0.20 16.01
C VAL A 36 15.46 1.23 15.98
N TYR A 37 14.97 1.56 14.79
CA TYR A 37 13.91 2.55 14.57
C TYR A 37 12.73 1.96 13.79
N ALA A 38 11.57 2.60 13.90
CA ALA A 38 10.32 2.14 13.30
C ALA A 38 10.29 2.17 11.75
N CYS A 39 11.15 3.00 11.13
CA CYS A 39 11.22 3.20 9.68
C CYS A 39 12.54 3.89 9.32
N ASP A 40 13.12 3.51 8.18
CA ASP A 40 14.24 4.19 7.51
C ASP A 40 13.98 5.66 7.16
N HIS A 41 12.73 6.03 6.87
CA HIS A 41 12.34 7.42 6.63
C HIS A 41 12.12 8.26 7.90
N SER A 42 12.24 7.64 9.09
CA SER A 42 11.93 8.28 10.38
C SER A 42 12.94 7.85 11.45
N VAL A 43 14.23 7.96 11.13
CA VAL A 43 15.35 7.76 12.06
C VAL A 43 15.51 8.99 12.95
N TYR A 44 14.50 9.23 13.79
CA TYR A 44 14.47 10.32 14.77
C TYR A 44 14.37 9.75 16.19
N PRO A 45 14.91 10.44 17.22
CA PRO A 45 14.92 9.93 18.59
C PRO A 45 13.56 9.47 19.11
N GLU A 46 12.48 10.17 18.76
CA GLU A 46 11.11 9.86 19.17
C GLU A 46 10.56 8.55 18.55
N TYR A 47 11.20 8.03 17.51
CA TYR A 47 10.84 6.77 16.84
C TYR A 47 11.87 5.65 17.10
N ARG A 48 12.82 5.86 18.02
CA ARG A 48 13.76 4.83 18.48
C ARG A 48 13.00 3.77 19.29
N LEU A 49 13.22 2.51 18.94
CA LEU A 49 12.56 1.36 19.54
C LEU A 49 13.44 0.61 20.53
N GLY A 50 14.77 0.79 20.47
CA GLY A 50 15.72 0.14 21.37
C GLY A 50 17.09 0.00 20.71
N ASN A 51 17.89 -0.95 21.21
CA ASN A 51 19.16 -1.33 20.63
C ASN A 51 19.24 -2.86 20.49
N ILE A 52 19.65 -3.35 19.32
CA ILE A 52 19.68 -4.79 18.98
C ILE A 52 20.62 -5.60 19.87
N MET A 53 21.60 -4.95 20.49
CA MET A 53 22.56 -5.61 21.39
C MET A 53 21.98 -5.91 22.78
N THR A 54 20.85 -5.27 23.14
CA THR A 54 20.27 -5.36 24.50
C THR A 54 18.81 -5.83 24.53
N GLY A 55 18.21 -6.14 23.38
CA GLY A 55 16.83 -6.63 23.29
C GLY A 55 16.56 -7.39 22.00
N THR A 56 15.34 -7.87 21.81
CA THR A 56 14.97 -8.68 20.63
C THR A 56 14.25 -7.87 19.55
N LEU A 57 14.41 -8.26 18.28
CA LEU A 57 13.65 -7.69 17.17
C LEU A 57 12.14 -7.90 17.33
N ALA A 58 11.71 -9.01 17.94
CA ALA A 58 10.30 -9.30 18.17
C ALA A 58 9.67 -8.25 19.11
N GLU A 59 10.34 -7.93 20.22
CA GLU A 59 9.89 -6.90 21.16
C GLU A 59 9.88 -5.51 20.53
N MET A 60 10.91 -5.17 19.75
CA MET A 60 11.00 -3.88 19.06
C MET A 60 9.92 -3.75 17.98
N THR A 61 9.65 -4.82 17.23
CA THR A 61 8.54 -4.88 16.26
C THR A 61 7.21 -4.65 16.96
N ALA A 62 6.97 -5.36 18.07
CA ALA A 62 5.73 -5.22 18.83
C ALA A 62 5.58 -3.81 19.42
N ARG A 63 6.68 -3.19 19.87
CA ARG A 63 6.73 -1.79 20.32
C ARG A 63 6.39 -0.82 19.20
N SER A 64 6.95 -1.03 18.00
CA SER A 64 6.63 -0.23 16.80
C SER A 64 5.15 -0.27 16.46
N LEU A 65 4.54 -1.46 16.52
CA LEU A 65 3.11 -1.64 16.23
C LEU A 65 2.21 -0.98 17.27
N ARG A 66 2.64 -0.89 18.54
CA ARG A 66 1.88 -0.25 19.63
C ARG A 66 2.13 1.25 19.79
N SER A 67 3.21 1.80 19.21
CA SER A 67 3.60 3.21 19.39
C SER A 67 2.63 4.21 18.72
N GLY A 68 1.75 3.72 17.84
CA GLY A 68 0.89 4.57 17.02
C GLY A 68 1.59 5.17 15.79
N PHE A 69 2.89 4.94 15.60
CA PHE A 69 3.61 5.36 14.39
C PHE A 69 2.93 4.84 13.12
N GLY A 70 2.62 3.55 13.09
CA GLY A 70 1.99 2.88 11.96
C GLY A 70 0.55 3.33 11.69
N SER A 71 -0.25 3.51 12.74
CA SER A 71 -1.68 3.88 12.63
C SER A 71 -1.88 5.33 12.21
N ARG A 72 -0.91 6.23 12.49
CA ARG A 72 -0.93 7.60 11.94
C ARG A 72 -1.03 7.63 10.41
N LYS A 73 -0.56 6.60 9.71
CA LYS A 73 -0.67 6.51 8.25
C LYS A 73 -2.12 6.56 7.76
N GLU A 74 -3.02 5.83 8.42
CA GLU A 74 -4.44 5.79 8.07
C GLU A 74 -5.22 6.93 8.74
N THR A 75 -4.92 7.26 10.00
CA THR A 75 -5.72 8.22 10.77
C THR A 75 -5.46 9.68 10.38
N ALA A 76 -4.27 10.00 9.87
CA ALA A 76 -3.90 11.35 9.43
C ALA A 76 -4.19 11.64 7.94
N LEU A 77 -5.02 10.82 7.28
CA LEU A 77 -5.42 11.08 5.90
C LEU A 77 -6.35 12.29 5.81
N PRO A 78 -6.09 13.27 4.92
CA PRO A 78 -7.02 14.38 4.72
C PRO A 78 -8.31 13.92 4.06
N ARG A 79 -9.36 14.77 4.09
CA ARG A 79 -10.66 14.47 3.47
C ARG A 79 -10.52 14.09 2.00
N TRP A 80 -9.68 14.81 1.26
CA TRP A 80 -9.37 14.52 -0.14
C TRP A 80 -8.97 13.06 -0.39
N CYS A 81 -8.18 12.47 0.51
CA CYS A 81 -7.78 11.08 0.41
C CYS A 81 -8.90 10.11 0.83
N ARG A 82 -9.65 10.45 1.89
CA ARG A 82 -10.74 9.62 2.43
C ARG A 82 -11.88 9.43 1.43
N GLU A 83 -12.16 10.44 0.61
CA GLU A 83 -13.19 10.42 -0.43
C GLU A 83 -12.65 9.94 -1.80
N CYS A 84 -11.36 9.61 -1.89
CA CYS A 84 -10.73 9.24 -3.16
C CYS A 84 -11.09 7.81 -3.58
N GLU A 85 -11.56 7.64 -4.81
CA GLU A 85 -11.95 6.34 -5.39
C GLU A 85 -10.81 5.30 -5.45
N VAL A 86 -9.55 5.75 -5.41
CA VAL A 86 -8.38 4.86 -5.42
C VAL A 86 -7.76 4.65 -4.02
N LEU A 87 -8.42 5.11 -2.95
CA LEU A 87 -7.89 5.02 -1.59
C LEU A 87 -7.52 3.58 -1.19
N ALA A 88 -8.35 2.60 -1.57
CA ALA A 88 -8.13 1.19 -1.24
C ALA A 88 -6.76 0.67 -1.71
N ALA A 89 -6.27 1.16 -2.86
CA ALA A 89 -4.97 0.79 -3.42
C ALA A 89 -3.85 1.79 -3.07
N CYS A 90 -4.16 3.08 -3.01
CA CYS A 90 -3.17 4.13 -2.75
C CYS A 90 -2.78 4.23 -1.27
N ARG A 91 -3.77 4.14 -0.36
CA ARG A 91 -3.64 4.31 1.10
C ARG A 91 -2.88 5.59 1.52
N GLY A 92 -2.97 6.63 0.69
CA GLY A 92 -2.26 7.91 0.86
C GLY A 92 -0.73 7.81 0.82
N ALA A 93 -0.17 6.71 0.30
CA ALA A 93 1.26 6.50 0.14
C ALA A 93 2.08 6.74 1.44
N CYS A 94 3.40 6.94 1.32
CA CYS A 94 4.30 7.09 2.46
C CYS A 94 4.04 8.42 3.21
N PRO A 95 3.85 8.40 4.55
CA PRO A 95 3.68 9.62 5.35
C PRO A 95 4.82 10.63 5.21
N LYS A 96 6.06 10.18 5.02
CA LYS A 96 7.23 11.07 4.83
C LYS A 96 7.07 12.07 3.68
N HIS A 97 6.28 11.70 2.66
CA HIS A 97 6.07 12.51 1.47
C HIS A 97 4.73 13.28 1.49
N ARG A 98 4.05 13.35 2.65
CA ARG A 98 2.76 14.03 2.82
C ARG A 98 2.91 15.50 3.24
N PHE A 99 3.66 16.25 2.45
CA PHE A 99 3.96 17.66 2.72
C PHE A 99 3.23 18.65 1.79
N ALA A 100 2.36 18.15 0.90
CA ALA A 100 1.51 19.00 0.08
C ALA A 100 0.16 19.29 0.77
N THR A 101 -0.53 20.30 0.25
CA THR A 101 -1.86 20.71 0.70
C THR A 101 -2.91 20.25 -0.30
N THR A 102 -4.08 19.87 0.19
CA THR A 102 -5.25 19.54 -0.66
C THR A 102 -5.87 20.78 -1.28
N CYS A 103 -6.77 20.60 -2.26
CA CYS A 103 -7.57 21.70 -2.81
C CYS A 103 -8.51 22.35 -1.79
N TYR A 104 -8.75 21.70 -0.64
CA TYR A 104 -9.54 22.24 0.47
C TYR A 104 -8.68 22.97 1.51
N GLY A 105 -7.38 23.10 1.29
CA GLY A 105 -6.46 23.72 2.25
C GLY A 105 -6.00 22.79 3.38
N GLU A 106 -6.43 21.53 3.43
CA GLU A 106 -5.96 20.57 4.43
C GLU A 106 -4.51 20.12 4.16
N PRO A 107 -3.62 20.05 5.16
CA PRO A 107 -2.29 19.48 4.99
C PRO A 107 -2.33 17.95 4.90
N GLY A 108 -1.18 17.33 4.63
CA GLY A 108 -1.05 15.87 4.67
C GLY A 108 -1.35 15.17 3.34
N LEU A 109 -1.37 15.92 2.23
CA LEU A 109 -1.47 15.33 0.90
C LEU A 109 -0.08 14.83 0.45
N HIS A 110 -0.04 13.63 -0.11
CA HIS A 110 1.19 13.11 -0.72
C HIS A 110 1.58 13.98 -1.92
N TYR A 111 2.84 14.39 -2.01
CA TYR A 111 3.33 15.29 -3.06
C TYR A 111 3.00 14.81 -4.49
N LEU A 112 3.09 13.50 -4.73
CA LEU A 112 2.74 12.88 -6.02
C LEU A 112 1.27 12.40 -6.12
N CYS A 113 0.34 12.96 -5.35
CA CYS A 113 -1.05 12.50 -5.31
C CYS A 113 -1.68 12.38 -6.71
N GLU A 114 -1.51 13.40 -7.56
CA GLU A 114 -2.08 13.41 -8.91
C GLU A 114 -1.53 12.27 -9.78
N GLY A 115 -0.22 12.00 -9.69
CA GLY A 115 0.43 10.90 -10.39
C GLY A 115 -0.10 9.54 -9.93
N TYR A 116 -0.25 9.34 -8.63
CA TYR A 116 -0.82 8.10 -8.07
C TYR A 116 -2.26 7.93 -8.53
N ARG A 117 -3.08 8.98 -8.44
CA ARG A 117 -4.48 8.95 -8.89
C ARG A 117 -4.57 8.61 -10.38
N LYS A 118 -3.80 9.29 -11.23
CA LYS A 118 -3.75 9.02 -12.68
C LYS A 118 -3.38 7.56 -12.96
N PHE A 119 -2.35 7.04 -12.29
CA PHE A 119 -1.89 5.66 -12.47
C PHE A 119 -2.98 4.64 -12.10
N PHE A 120 -3.53 4.72 -10.87
CA PHE A 120 -4.51 3.74 -10.39
C PHE A 120 -5.81 3.77 -11.20
N LEU A 121 -6.23 4.95 -11.66
CA LEU A 121 -7.39 5.07 -12.56
C LEU A 121 -7.12 4.49 -13.94
N HIS A 122 -5.92 4.70 -14.48
CA HIS A 122 -5.56 4.18 -15.80
C HIS A 122 -5.58 2.65 -15.83
N ILE A 123 -5.02 2.00 -14.80
CA ILE A 123 -4.89 0.55 -14.76
C ILE A 123 -6.18 -0.17 -14.34
N ARG A 124 -7.15 0.55 -13.77
CA ARG A 124 -8.40 -0.01 -13.20
C ARG A 124 -9.09 -1.01 -14.12
N LYS A 125 -9.29 -0.65 -15.39
CA LYS A 125 -9.97 -1.53 -16.37
C LYS A 125 -9.22 -2.84 -16.60
N TYR A 126 -7.88 -2.79 -16.57
CA TYR A 126 -7.06 -3.98 -16.79
C TYR A 126 -7.04 -4.86 -15.56
N CYS A 127 -6.84 -4.26 -14.37
CA CYS A 127 -6.88 -5.00 -13.12
C CYS A 127 -8.26 -5.66 -12.89
N HIS A 128 -9.37 -5.00 -13.25
CA HIS A 128 -10.69 -5.59 -13.17
C HIS A 128 -10.82 -6.89 -14.00
N VAL A 129 -10.34 -6.89 -15.25
CA VAL A 129 -10.33 -8.09 -16.10
C VAL A 129 -9.40 -9.16 -15.54
N MET A 130 -8.21 -8.79 -15.05
CA MET A 130 -7.29 -9.74 -14.41
C MET A 130 -7.90 -10.38 -13.17
N THR A 131 -8.59 -9.61 -12.32
CA THR A 131 -9.32 -10.14 -11.16
C THR A 131 -10.36 -11.16 -11.60
N GLN A 132 -11.19 -10.84 -12.60
CA GLN A 132 -12.18 -11.79 -13.14
C GLN A 132 -11.55 -13.07 -13.69
N LEU A 133 -10.40 -12.96 -14.36
CA LEU A 133 -9.66 -14.13 -14.85
C LEU A 133 -9.19 -15.01 -13.70
N LEU A 134 -8.55 -14.42 -12.69
CA LEU A 134 -8.03 -15.13 -11.53
C LEU A 134 -9.16 -15.80 -10.72
N GLU A 135 -10.30 -15.13 -10.53
CA GLU A 135 -11.49 -15.68 -9.88
C GLU A 135 -12.08 -16.91 -10.60
N ASN A 136 -11.83 -17.03 -11.92
CA ASN A 136 -12.26 -18.18 -12.73
C ASN A 136 -11.12 -19.21 -12.95
N GLY A 137 -10.03 -19.13 -12.19
CA GLY A 137 -8.90 -20.05 -12.30
C GLY A 137 -8.11 -19.90 -13.60
N LEU A 138 -8.24 -18.76 -14.29
CA LEU A 138 -7.55 -18.47 -15.54
C LEU A 138 -6.30 -17.60 -15.29
N PRO A 139 -5.24 -17.75 -16.10
CA PRO A 139 -4.07 -16.87 -16.00
C PRO A 139 -4.41 -15.41 -16.28
N ALA A 140 -3.90 -14.49 -15.46
CA ALA A 140 -4.07 -13.04 -15.67
C ALA A 140 -3.55 -12.56 -17.03
N SER A 141 -2.55 -13.25 -17.59
CA SER A 141 -1.96 -12.97 -18.92
C SER A 141 -2.98 -13.06 -20.07
N ARG A 142 -4.11 -13.77 -19.87
CA ARG A 142 -5.21 -13.83 -20.86
C ARG A 142 -5.88 -12.47 -21.10
N ILE A 143 -5.60 -11.46 -20.29
CA ILE A 143 -5.99 -10.09 -20.62
C ILE A 143 -5.48 -9.64 -21.99
N MET A 144 -4.35 -10.16 -22.45
CA MET A 144 -3.78 -9.82 -23.76
C MET A 144 -4.71 -10.22 -24.92
N ASP A 145 -5.56 -11.22 -24.72
CA ASP A 145 -6.54 -11.66 -25.72
C ASP A 145 -7.65 -10.61 -25.90
N ALA A 146 -7.97 -9.83 -24.86
CA ALA A 146 -9.00 -8.78 -24.91
C ALA A 146 -8.67 -7.62 -25.85
N PHE A 147 -7.39 -7.46 -26.24
CA PHE A 147 -6.97 -6.47 -27.24
C PHE A 147 -7.19 -6.94 -28.68
N LYS A 148 -7.39 -8.24 -28.89
CA LYS A 148 -7.65 -8.83 -30.21
C LYS A 148 -9.15 -8.94 -30.51
N GLY A 149 -10.00 -8.88 -29.49
CA GLY A 149 -11.45 -9.00 -29.59
C GLY A 149 -12.10 -9.31 -28.24
N PRO A 150 -13.42 -9.52 -28.19
CA PRO A 150 -14.13 -9.85 -26.94
C PRO A 150 -13.57 -11.11 -26.27
N LEU A 151 -13.23 -11.01 -24.99
CA LEU A 151 -12.75 -12.13 -24.20
C LEU A 151 -13.93 -12.90 -23.59
N VAL A 152 -14.12 -14.16 -24.01
CA VAL A 152 -15.16 -15.04 -23.47
C VAL A 152 -14.60 -15.91 -22.35
N ILE A 153 -15.08 -15.70 -21.12
CA ILE A 153 -14.78 -16.54 -19.96
C ILE A 153 -15.88 -17.60 -19.82
N LYS A 154 -15.56 -18.85 -20.16
CA LYS A 154 -16.46 -20.00 -19.91
C LYS A 154 -16.41 -20.31 -18.41
N ARG A 155 -17.47 -19.96 -17.68
CA ARG A 155 -17.62 -20.34 -16.27
C ARG A 155 -17.68 -21.86 -16.19
N GLN A 156 -16.76 -22.48 -15.45
CA GLN A 156 -16.90 -23.89 -15.09
C GLN A 156 -18.06 -23.97 -14.10
N THR A 157 -19.12 -24.70 -14.45
CA THR A 157 -20.14 -25.08 -13.48
C THR A 157 -19.46 -25.88 -12.39
N ALA A 158 -19.64 -25.47 -11.13
CA ALA A 158 -19.15 -26.24 -9.99
C ALA A 158 -19.66 -27.68 -10.14
N LYS A 159 -18.74 -28.64 -10.27
CA LYS A 159 -19.09 -30.05 -10.05
C LYS A 159 -19.45 -30.11 -8.57
N GLY A 160 -20.74 -30.31 -8.29
CA GLY A 160 -21.28 -30.53 -6.95
C GLY A 160 -20.69 -31.78 -6.30
#